data_AF-A0A951W342-F1
#
_entry.id   AF-A0A951W342-F1
#
_cell.length_a   1.000
_cell.length_b   1.000
_cell.length_c   1.000
_cell.angle_alpha   90.00
_cell.angle_beta   90.00
_cell.angle_gamma   90.00
#
_symmetry.space_group_name_H-M   'P 1'
#
loop_
_entity.id
_entity.type
_entity.pdbx_description
1 polymer ?
#
loop_
_entity_poly.entity_id
_entity_poly.type
_entity_poly.pdbx_seq_one_letter_code
_entity_poly.pdbx_strand_id
1 'polypeptide(L)'
;MLKDRMVRVKLIKHYHEQRPQSFVGKVTAFNDAWVVMDAKGLMLCRNLPNSVQIDPRTAPVVIARDNIESIRVLPDNFDMNNIQVTTEGQQLRLVVPNAASCFIGEMGEG
;
A
#
# COMPACT_ATOMS: atom_id res chain seq x y z
N MET A 1 -0.34 13.48 12.89
CA MET A 1 1.14 13.53 12.89
C MET A 1 1.65 12.18 12.38
N LEU A 2 1.88 12.04 11.06
CA LEU A 2 2.27 10.77 10.42
C LEU A 2 3.76 10.73 10.02
N LYS A 3 4.47 11.85 10.15
CA LYS A 3 5.91 11.94 9.88
C LYS A 3 6.66 10.87 10.66
N ASP A 4 7.63 10.24 10.00
CA ASP A 4 8.49 9.17 10.51
C ASP A 4 7.81 7.83 10.79
N ARG A 5 6.49 7.71 10.57
CA ARG A 5 5.77 6.44 10.72
C ARG A 5 5.86 5.59 9.46
N MET A 6 5.90 4.28 9.64
CA MET A 6 5.68 3.31 8.56
C MET A 6 4.17 3.24 8.28
N VAL A 7 3.77 3.37 7.02
CA VAL A 7 2.35 3.35 6.63
C VAL A 7 2.12 2.61 5.33
N ARG A 8 0.90 2.10 5.17
CA ARG A 8 0.30 1.76 3.87
C ARG A 8 -0.65 2.89 3.47
N VAL A 9 -0.48 3.44 2.28
CA VAL A 9 -1.40 4.38 1.64
C VAL A 9 -2.09 3.66 0.48
N LYS A 10 -3.41 3.51 0.50
CA LYS A 10 -4.18 2.99 -0.64
C LYS A 10 -4.74 4.16 -1.43
N LEU A 11 -4.62 4.10 -2.76
CA LEU A 11 -5.10 5.15 -3.64
C LEU A 11 -6.57 4.94 -3.99
N ILE A 12 -7.28 6.04 -4.26
CA ILE A 12 -8.63 5.98 -4.81
C ILE A 12 -8.56 5.41 -6.22
N LYS A 13 -9.51 4.53 -6.53
CA LYS A 13 -9.77 4.06 -7.88
C LYS A 13 -10.79 5.00 -8.54
N HIS A 14 -10.39 5.70 -9.60
CA HIS A 14 -11.28 6.64 -10.30
C HIS A 14 -12.09 5.96 -11.41
N TYR A 15 -11.59 4.84 -11.94
CA TYR A 15 -12.20 4.10 -13.05
C TYR A 15 -12.21 2.61 -12.77
N HIS A 16 -13.20 1.89 -13.29
CA HIS A 16 -13.34 0.46 -13.05
C HIS A 16 -12.13 -0.35 -13.56
N GLU A 17 -11.53 0.09 -14.67
CA GLU A 17 -10.39 -0.53 -15.34
C GLU A 17 -9.05 -0.28 -14.63
N GLN A 18 -9.00 0.71 -13.73
CA GLN A 18 -7.78 1.04 -13.01
C GLN A 18 -7.47 -0.05 -11.98
N ARG A 19 -6.26 -0.59 -12.03
CA ARG A 19 -5.81 -1.56 -11.03
C ARG A 19 -5.68 -0.90 -9.65
N PRO A 20 -6.13 -1.55 -8.57
CA PRO A 20 -5.89 -1.07 -7.22
C PRO A 20 -4.40 -0.91 -6.95
N GLN A 21 -4.05 0.23 -6.36
CA GLN A 21 -2.67 0.60 -6.03
C GLN A 21 -2.55 1.00 -4.57
N SER A 22 -1.44 0.59 -3.97
CA SER A 22 -1.03 1.01 -2.64
C SER A 22 0.46 1.33 -2.63
N PHE A 23 0.87 2.21 -1.71
CA PHE A 23 2.27 2.43 -1.37
C PHE A 23 2.52 2.00 0.06
N VAL A 24 3.62 1.32 0.30
CA VAL A 24 4.07 0.93 1.64
C VAL A 24 5.44 1.54 1.88
N GLY A 25 5.55 2.39 2.91
CA GLY A 25 6.73 3.23 3.08
C GLY A 25 6.78 4.02 4.38
N LYS A 26 7.94 4.61 4.64
CA LYS A 26 8.14 5.56 5.73
C LYS A 26 7.77 6.96 5.27
N VAL A 27 6.90 7.64 6.02
CA VAL A 27 6.52 9.03 5.74
C VAL A 27 7.68 9.97 6.09
N THR A 28 8.13 10.74 5.11
CA THR A 28 9.22 11.72 5.27
C THR A 28 8.69 13.14 5.49
N ALA A 29 7.54 13.47 4.89
CA ALA A 29 6.81 14.71 5.14
C ALA A 29 5.29 14.49 5.05
N PHE A 30 4.54 15.25 5.84
CA PHE A 30 3.08 15.17 5.89
C PHE A 30 2.51 16.55 6.16
N ASN A 31 1.57 16.99 5.34
CA ASN A 31 0.74 18.17 5.61
C ASN A 31 -0.70 17.91 5.14
N ASP A 32 -1.52 18.97 5.14
CA ASP A 32 -2.94 18.84 4.80
C ASP A 32 -3.20 18.56 3.31
N ALA A 33 -2.22 18.83 2.45
CA ALA A 33 -2.37 18.71 1.00
C ALA A 33 -1.69 17.47 0.42
N TRP A 34 -0.60 16.98 1.02
CA TRP A 34 0.16 15.85 0.50
C TRP A 34 0.86 15.01 1.58
N VAL A 35 1.13 13.77 1.20
CA VAL A 35 1.98 12.82 1.92
C VAL A 35 3.21 12.54 1.07
N VAL A 36 4.39 12.74 1.64
CA VAL A 36 5.67 12.36 1.02
C VAL A 36 6.23 11.17 1.78
N MET A 37 6.67 10.15 1.05
CA MET A 37 7.21 8.93 1.64
C MET A 37 8.31 8.33 0.76
N ASP A 38 9.23 7.60 1.39
CA ASP A 38 10.11 6.65 0.71
C ASP A 38 9.44 5.28 0.77
N ALA A 39 8.97 4.78 -0.38
CA ALA A 39 7.99 3.69 -0.42
C ALA A 39 8.19 2.75 -1.61
N LYS A 40 7.66 1.54 -1.48
CA LYS A 40 7.44 0.60 -2.60
C LYS A 40 5.99 0.69 -3.08
N GLY A 41 5.79 0.67 -4.39
CA GLY A 41 4.47 0.49 -5.00
C GLY A 41 4.02 -0.96 -4.94
N LEU A 42 2.74 -1.15 -4.64
CA LEU A 42 2.02 -2.41 -4.71
C LEU A 42 0.86 -2.20 -5.69
N MET A 43 0.82 -3.00 -6.74
CA MET A 43 -0.25 -2.97 -7.73
C MET A 43 -0.87 -4.35 -7.85
N LEU A 44 -2.20 -4.45 -7.77
CA LEU A 44 -2.88 -5.71 -8.01
C LEU A 44 -2.81 -6.08 -9.50
N CYS A 45 -2.48 -7.34 -9.77
CA CYS A 45 -2.28 -7.89 -11.11
C CYS A 45 -2.92 -9.28 -11.20
N ARG A 46 -3.87 -9.51 -12.10
CA ARG A 46 -4.56 -10.82 -12.24
C ARG A 46 -3.64 -11.99 -12.62
N ASN A 47 -2.52 -11.72 -13.29
CA ASN A 47 -1.70 -12.76 -13.94
C ASN A 47 -0.45 -13.15 -13.14
N LEU A 48 -0.34 -12.76 -11.86
CA LEU A 48 0.80 -13.11 -11.00
C LEU A 48 0.40 -14.14 -9.93
N PRO A 49 1.31 -15.03 -9.49
CA PRO A 49 1.04 -16.06 -8.49
C PRO A 49 0.43 -15.53 -7.18
N ASN A 50 0.85 -14.35 -6.74
CA ASN A 50 0.34 -13.68 -5.54
C ASN A 50 -0.63 -12.53 -5.84
N SER A 51 -1.04 -12.42 -7.12
CA SER A 51 -1.91 -11.39 -7.66
C SER A 51 -1.53 -9.93 -7.35
N VAL A 52 -0.28 -9.69 -6.96
CA VAL A 52 0.27 -8.37 -6.62
C VAL A 52 1.68 -8.26 -7.19
N GLN A 53 1.94 -7.19 -7.92
CA GLN A 53 3.27 -6.74 -8.27
C GLN A 53 3.78 -5.77 -7.20
N ILE A 54 5.00 -5.99 -6.73
CA ILE A 54 5.66 -5.14 -5.74
C ILE A 54 6.91 -4.57 -6.37
N ASP A 55 7.10 -3.26 -6.26
CA ASP A 55 8.31 -2.63 -6.79
C ASP A 55 9.56 -3.15 -6.06
N PRO A 56 10.64 -3.45 -6.81
CA PRO A 56 11.83 -4.07 -6.23
C PRO A 56 12.63 -3.11 -5.34
N ARG A 57 12.48 -1.79 -5.53
CA ARG A 57 13.20 -0.75 -4.80
C ARG A 57 12.24 0.29 -4.28
N THR A 58 12.63 0.95 -3.19
CA THR A 58 11.91 2.13 -2.72
C THR A 58 12.20 3.32 -3.63
N ALA A 59 11.23 4.23 -3.70
CA ALA A 59 11.36 5.51 -4.36
C ALA A 59 10.65 6.60 -3.54
N PRO A 60 11.13 7.85 -3.62
CA PRO A 60 10.37 8.98 -3.08
C PRO A 60 9.08 9.15 -3.88
N VAL A 61 7.94 9.14 -3.20
CA VAL A 61 6.63 9.39 -3.80
C VAL A 61 5.90 10.51 -3.06
N VAL A 62 5.19 11.32 -3.83
CA VAL A 62 4.31 12.38 -3.33
C VAL A 62 2.89 12.01 -3.71
N ILE A 63 2.02 11.91 -2.71
CA ILE A 63 0.62 11.51 -2.89
C ILE A 63 -0.25 12.67 -2.42
N ALA A 64 -1.03 13.23 -3.34
CA ALA A 64 -2.02 14.26 -3.02
C ALA A 64 -3.11 13.68 -2.12
N ARG A 65 -3.56 14.46 -1.13
CA ARG A 65 -4.44 13.98 -0.06
C ARG A 65 -5.80 13.52 -0.60
N ASP A 66 -6.28 14.19 -1.65
CA ASP A 66 -7.52 13.91 -2.38
C ASP A 66 -7.49 12.59 -3.16
N ASN A 67 -6.30 12.06 -3.45
CA ASN A 67 -6.12 10.77 -4.12
C ASN A 67 -5.96 9.60 -3.15
N ILE A 68 -6.05 9.84 -1.83
CA ILE A 68 -5.86 8.81 -0.80
C ILE A 68 -7.20 8.27 -0.34
N GLU A 69 -7.44 6.99 -0.58
CA GLU A 69 -8.61 6.29 -0.05
C GLU A 69 -8.44 6.03 1.45
N SER A 70 -7.29 5.48 1.84
CA SER A 70 -7.02 5.19 3.25
C SER A 70 -5.53 5.14 3.56
N ILE A 71 -5.19 5.60 4.76
CA ILE A 71 -3.85 5.47 5.36
C ILE A 71 -3.96 4.52 6.55
N ARG A 72 -3.08 3.52 6.58
CA ARG A 72 -2.98 2.57 7.69
C ARG A 72 -1.58 2.62 8.25
N VAL A 73 -1.45 3.00 9.52
CA VAL A 73 -0.18 2.95 10.25
C VAL A 73 0.22 1.48 10.43
N LEU A 74 1.47 1.18 10.11
CA LEU A 74 2.07 -0.13 10.28
C LEU A 74 2.95 -0.15 11.54
N PRO A 75 3.25 -1.33 12.09
CA PRO A 75 4.23 -1.48 13.16
C PRO A 75 5.59 -0.91 12.76
N ASP A 76 6.31 -0.34 13.73
CA ASP A 76 7.62 0.28 13.49
C ASP A 76 8.69 -0.74 13.05
N ASN A 77 8.45 -2.03 13.30
CA ASN A 77 9.31 -3.15 12.88
C ASN A 77 8.88 -3.79 11.54
N PHE A 78 7.99 -3.17 10.78
CA PHE A 78 7.57 -3.70 9.48
C PHE A 78 8.72 -3.69 8.46
N ASP A 79 9.00 -4.83 7.84
CA ASP A 79 10.08 -4.99 6.87
C ASP A 79 9.59 -4.78 5.42
N MET A 80 9.96 -3.63 4.83
CA MET A 80 9.63 -3.32 3.43
C MET A 80 10.39 -4.17 2.39
N ASN A 81 11.45 -4.86 2.79
CA ASN A 81 12.19 -5.75 1.90
C ASN A 81 11.57 -7.15 1.83
N ASN A 82 10.74 -7.50 2.81
CA ASN A 82 10.05 -8.78 2.88
C ASN A 82 8.53 -8.59 2.99
N ILE A 83 7.96 -7.85 2.05
CA ILE A 83 6.52 -7.62 1.99
C ILE A 83 5.81 -8.92 1.62
N GLN A 84 4.87 -9.34 2.46
CA GLN A 84 4.06 -10.53 2.25
C GLN A 84 2.59 -10.16 2.04
N VAL A 85 1.96 -10.83 1.08
CA VAL A 85 0.54 -10.71 0.78
C VAL A 85 -0.08 -12.09 0.99
N THR A 86 -1.25 -12.10 1.62
CA THR A 86 -2.07 -13.29 1.81
C THR A 86 -3.44 -13.08 1.18
N THR A 87 -4.14 -14.20 0.96
CA THR A 87 -5.51 -14.22 0.47
C THR A 87 -6.43 -14.70 1.58
N GLU A 88 -7.46 -13.90 1.88
CA GLU A 88 -8.54 -14.24 2.80
C GLU A 88 -9.86 -14.24 2.01
N GLY A 89 -10.30 -15.43 1.56
CA GLY A 89 -11.43 -15.56 0.63
C GLY A 89 -11.08 -14.96 -0.73
N GLN A 90 -11.81 -13.91 -1.15
CA GLN A 90 -11.48 -13.15 -2.37
C GLN A 90 -10.62 -11.91 -2.09
N GLN A 91 -10.28 -11.62 -0.84
CA GLN A 91 -9.55 -10.40 -0.50
C GLN A 91 -8.05 -10.64 -0.47
N LEU A 92 -7.30 -9.76 -1.13
CA LEU A 92 -5.86 -9.67 -1.00
C LEU A 92 -5.53 -8.71 0.15
N ARG A 93 -4.68 -9.19 1.06
CA ARG A 93 -4.30 -8.46 2.27
C ARG A 93 -2.80 -8.47 2.47
N LEU A 94 -2.26 -7.30 2.80
CA LEU A 94 -0.90 -7.15 3.28
C LEU A 94 -0.80 -7.77 4.68
N VAL A 95 0.10 -8.74 4.85
CA VAL A 95 0.38 -9.35 6.15
C VAL A 95 1.08 -8.32 7.02
N VAL A 96 0.56 -8.09 8.23
CA VAL A 96 1.14 -7.14 9.18
C VAL A 96 1.56 -7.88 10.44
N PRO A 97 2.84 -7.82 10.86
CA PRO A 97 3.31 -8.50 12.06
C PRO A 97 2.53 -8.06 13.29
N ASN A 98 2.04 -9.02 14.09
CA ASN A 98 1.34 -8.79 15.35
C ASN A 98 0.09 -7.87 15.25
N ALA A 99 -0.51 -7.75 14.06
CA ALA A 99 -1.70 -6.96 13.85
C ALA A 99 -2.59 -7.58 12.76
N ALA A 100 -3.83 -7.10 12.63
CA ALA A 100 -4.71 -7.54 11.55
C ALA A 100 -4.14 -7.16 10.17
N SER A 101 -4.20 -8.11 9.23
CA SER A 101 -3.79 -7.91 7.84
C SER A 101 -4.57 -6.77 7.18
N CYS A 102 -3.88 -5.97 6.38
CA CYS A 102 -4.43 -4.76 5.80
C CYS A 102 -4.96 -5.03 4.39
N PHE A 103 -6.23 -4.73 4.16
CA PHE A 103 -6.83 -4.84 2.83
C PHE A 103 -6.09 -3.98 1.80
N ILE A 104 -5.81 -4.57 0.63
CA ILE A 104 -5.19 -3.89 -0.52
C ILE A 104 -6.01 -4.03 -1.82
N GLY A 105 -6.95 -4.98 -1.89
CA GLY A 105 -7.95 -5.10 -2.96
C GLY A 105 -8.54 -6.51 -3.06
N GLU A 106 -9.32 -6.78 -4.10
CA GLU A 106 -9.96 -8.09 -4.32
C GLU A 106 -9.36 -8.86 -5.51
N MET A 107 -9.40 -10.19 -5.42
CA MET A 107 -9.09 -11.10 -6.52
C MET A 107 -10.10 -10.86 -7.64
N GLY A 108 -9.60 -10.38 -8.78
CA GLY A 108 -10.43 -9.99 -9.92
C GLY A 108 -10.43 -8.49 -10.21
N GLU A 109 -9.85 -7.66 -9.35
CA GLU A 109 -9.63 -6.23 -9.65
C GLU A 109 -8.34 -5.94 -10.45
N GLY A 110 -7.49 -6.97 -10.66
CA GLY A 110 -6.15 -6.85 -11.27
C GLY A 110 -6.08 -6.95 -12.78
#